data_AF-A0A924RU01-F1
#
_entry.id   AF-A0A924RU01-F1
#
_cell.length_a   1.000
_cell.length_b   1.000
_cell.length_c   1.000
_cell.angle_alpha   90.00
_cell.angle_beta   90.00
_cell.angle_gamma   90.00
#
_symmetry.space_group_name_H-M   'P 1'
#
loop_
_entity.id
_entity.type
_entity.pdbx_description
1 polymer ?
#
loop_
_entity_poly.entity_id
_entity_poly.type
_entity_poly.pdbx_seq_one_letter_code
_entity_poly.pdbx_strand_id
1 'polypeptide(L)'
;YTAVGICASSFTNNTVVAFIAGAFVCFILYNGFDAISKLTFLKAGLDYYIEMLGINFHYRSISRGVVEVRDLIYFFGLIIFLLLITQRNLIKR
;
A
#
# COMPACT_ATOMS: atom_id res chain seq x y z
N TYR A 1 2.28 -6.41 3.10
CA TYR A 1 1.63 -7.22 2.05
C TYR A 1 0.60 -8.21 2.59
N THR A 2 0.88 -8.95 3.66
CA THR A 2 -0.09 -9.91 4.24
C THR A 2 -1.47 -9.30 4.54
N ALA A 3 -1.52 -8.10 5.14
CA ALA A 3 -2.78 -7.39 5.39
C ALA A 3 -3.58 -7.07 4.10
N VAL A 4 -2.90 -6.78 2.98
CA VAL A 4 -3.54 -6.56 1.67
C VAL A 4 -4.17 -7.86 1.17
N GLY A 5 -3.45 -8.97 1.24
CA GLY A 5 -3.95 -10.28 0.81
C GLY A 5 -5.14 -10.77 1.64
N ILE A 6 -5.08 -10.60 2.96
CA ILE A 6 -6.19 -10.91 3.88
C ILE A 6 -7.41 -10.06 3.52
N CYS A 7 -7.21 -8.76 3.30
CA CYS A 7 -8.27 -7.83 2.90
C CYS A 7 -8.90 -8.24 1.57
N ALA A 8 -8.09 -8.52 0.53
CA ALA A 8 -8.56 -9.00 -0.76
C ALA A 8 -9.37 -10.30 -0.65
N SER A 9 -8.92 -11.24 0.18
CA SER A 9 -9.63 -12.50 0.45
C SER A 9 -10.97 -12.29 1.16
N SER A 10 -11.13 -11.21 1.95
CA SER A 10 -12.41 -10.92 2.61
C SER A 10 -13.51 -10.48 1.64
N PHE A 11 -13.14 -9.95 0.46
CA PHE A 11 -14.11 -9.43 -0.52
C PHE A 11 -14.70 -10.51 -1.44
N THR A 12 -14.05 -11.67 -1.60
CA THR A 12 -14.48 -12.69 -2.56
C THR A 12 -14.28 -14.10 -2.03
N ASN A 13 -15.21 -15.00 -2.35
CA ASN A 13 -15.08 -16.44 -2.07
C ASN A 13 -14.21 -17.17 -3.10
N ASN A 14 -13.92 -16.55 -4.23
CA ASN A 14 -13.09 -17.16 -5.27
C ASN A 14 -11.61 -16.90 -4.99
N THR A 15 -10.86 -17.96 -4.70
CA THR A 15 -9.43 -17.91 -4.34
C THR A 15 -8.55 -17.31 -5.44
N VAL A 16 -8.86 -17.58 -6.71
CA VAL A 16 -8.12 -17.03 -7.86
C VAL A 16 -8.32 -15.51 -7.94
N VAL A 17 -9.57 -15.05 -7.78
CA VAL A 17 -9.87 -13.61 -7.80
C VAL A 17 -9.22 -12.90 -6.61
N ALA A 18 -9.26 -13.50 -5.41
CA ALA A 18 -8.60 -12.94 -4.23
C ALA A 18 -7.09 -12.79 -4.43
N PHE A 19 -6.45 -13.80 -5.02
CA PHE A 19 -5.02 -13.78 -5.30
C PHE A 19 -4.65 -12.69 -6.30
N ILE A 20 -5.33 -12.63 -7.44
CA ILE A 20 -5.04 -11.64 -8.50
C ILE A 20 -5.28 -10.22 -7.96
N ALA A 21 -6.40 -9.98 -7.27
CA ALA A 21 -6.69 -8.68 -6.69
C ALA A 21 -5.65 -8.28 -5.64
N GLY A 22 -5.27 -9.20 -4.74
CA GLY A 22 -4.23 -8.96 -3.74
C GLY A 22 -2.88 -8.61 -4.37
N ALA A 23 -2.43 -9.40 -5.35
CA ALA A 23 -1.19 -9.16 -6.08
C ALA A 23 -1.20 -7.81 -6.82
N PHE A 24 -2.30 -7.49 -7.49
CA PHE A 24 -2.46 -6.23 -8.20
C PHE A 24 -2.40 -5.01 -7.27
N VAL A 25 -3.10 -5.07 -6.12
CA VAL A 25 -3.04 -4.01 -5.11
C VAL A 25 -1.62 -3.89 -4.52
N CYS A 26 -0.95 -5.01 -4.23
CA CYS A 26 0.43 -4.97 -3.76
C CYS A 26 1.37 -4.30 -4.78
N PHE A 27 1.19 -4.60 -6.06
CA PHE A 27 1.96 -3.98 -7.15
C PHE A 27 1.73 -2.46 -7.22
N ILE A 28 0.47 -2.01 -7.14
CA ILE A 28 0.13 -0.58 -7.15
C ILE A 28 0.72 0.13 -5.93
N LEU A 29 0.56 -0.42 -4.73
CA LEU A 29 1.08 0.19 -3.51
C LEU A 29 2.62 0.32 -3.53
N TYR A 30 3.31 -0.62 -4.17
CA TYR A 30 4.77 -0.58 -4.26
C TYR A 30 5.29 0.29 -5.41
N ASN A 31 4.85 0.04 -6.66
CA ASN A 31 5.38 0.69 -7.85
C ASN A 31 4.47 1.78 -8.44
N GLY A 32 3.15 1.74 -8.18
CA GLY A 32 2.19 2.64 -8.80
C GLY A 32 2.48 4.10 -8.48
N PHE A 33 2.67 4.41 -7.20
CA PHE A 33 2.97 5.79 -6.76
C PHE A 33 4.33 6.30 -7.25
N ASP A 34 5.36 5.44 -7.28
CA ASP A 34 6.69 5.78 -7.83
C ASP A 34 6.65 6.02 -9.35
N ALA A 35 5.77 5.32 -10.08
CA ALA A 35 5.55 5.57 -11.50
C ALA A 35 4.81 6.89 -11.74
N ILE A 36 3.81 7.21 -10.92
CA ILE A 36 3.02 8.45 -11.04
C ILE A 36 3.89 9.67 -10.69
N SER A 37 4.73 9.61 -9.65
CA SER A 37 5.57 10.76 -9.27
C SER A 37 6.54 11.21 -10.37
N LYS A 38 6.93 10.31 -11.28
CA LYS A 38 7.85 10.59 -12.39
C LYS A 38 7.21 11.32 -13.58
N LEU A 39 5.90 11.52 -13.58
CA LEU A 39 5.22 12.21 -14.67
C LEU A 39 5.64 13.69 -14.72
N THR A 40 5.98 14.17 -15.92
CA THR A 40 6.64 15.48 -16.13
C THR A 40 5.85 16.68 -15.58
N PHE A 41 4.53 16.58 -15.53
CA PHE A 41 3.64 17.62 -15.02
C PHE A 41 3.57 17.69 -13.47
N LEU A 42 4.09 16.69 -12.75
CA LEU A 42 4.10 16.65 -11.28
C LEU A 42 5.40 17.18 -10.64
N LYS A 43 6.44 17.40 -11.46
CA LYS A 43 7.78 17.88 -11.03
C LYS A 43 7.79 19.25 -10.35
N ALA A 44 6.67 19.98 -10.33
CA ALA A 44 6.55 21.27 -9.66
C ALA A 44 6.31 21.15 -8.13
N GLY A 45 6.82 20.08 -7.49
CA GLY A 45 6.76 19.86 -6.04
C GLY A 45 5.68 18.89 -5.56
N LEU A 46 4.81 18.38 -6.45
CA LEU A 46 3.81 17.35 -6.10
C LEU A 46 4.37 15.93 -6.21
N ASP A 47 5.45 15.76 -6.97
CA ASP A 47 6.21 14.52 -7.14
C ASP A 47 6.60 13.90 -5.80
N TYR A 48 7.16 14.67 -4.88
CA TYR A 48 7.58 14.18 -3.56
C TYR A 48 6.41 13.63 -2.73
N TYR A 49 5.28 14.36 -2.68
CA TYR A 49 4.12 13.94 -1.89
C TYR A 49 3.48 12.67 -2.46
N ILE A 50 3.46 12.52 -3.78
CA ILE A 50 2.94 11.33 -4.45
C ILE A 50 3.87 10.14 -4.19
N GLU A 51 5.18 10.33 -4.28
CA GLU A 51 6.15 9.28 -3.99
C GLU A 51 6.04 8.80 -2.54
N MET A 52 5.81 9.74 -1.60
CA MET A 52 5.59 9.45 -0.17
C MET A 52 4.34 8.57 0.09
N LEU A 53 3.35 8.52 -0.81
CA LEU A 53 2.23 7.60 -0.66
C LEU A 53 2.59 6.15 -0.98
N GLY A 54 3.73 5.91 -1.63
CA GLY A 54 4.20 4.60 -2.05
C GLY A 54 4.99 3.86 -0.98
N ILE A 55 4.84 2.53 -0.94
CA ILE A 55 5.64 1.66 -0.05
C ILE A 55 7.13 1.78 -0.38
N ASN A 56 7.48 1.94 -1.66
CA ASN A 56 8.88 1.97 -2.09
C ASN A 56 9.66 3.14 -1.49
N PHE A 57 9.05 4.32 -1.36
CA PHE A 57 9.67 5.50 -0.75
C PHE A 57 10.13 5.22 0.69
N HIS A 58 9.22 4.77 1.53
CA HIS A 58 9.49 4.41 2.92
C HIS A 58 10.43 3.21 3.03
N TYR A 59 10.30 2.23 2.13
CA TYR A 59 11.17 1.06 2.08
C TYR A 59 12.63 1.44 1.75
N ARG A 60 12.86 2.39 0.84
CA ARG A 60 14.21 2.90 0.52
C ARG A 60 14.88 3.56 1.73
N SER A 61 14.13 4.32 2.52
CA SER A 61 14.61 4.95 3.77
C SER A 61 15.08 3.88 4.76
N ILE A 62 14.19 2.94 5.08
CA ILE A 62 14.45 1.84 6.03
C ILE A 62 15.61 0.95 5.55
N SER A 63 15.66 0.61 4.25
CA SER A 63 16.71 -0.24 3.68
C SER A 63 18.11 0.39 3.76
N ARG A 64 18.21 1.71 3.93
CA ARG A 64 19.48 2.41 4.17
C ARG A 64 19.84 2.49 5.66
N GLY A 65 19.03 1.88 6.53
CA GLY A 65 19.18 1.94 7.99
C GLY A 65 18.65 3.23 8.62
N VAL A 66 17.96 4.07 7.84
CA VAL A 66 17.34 5.30 8.33
C VAL A 66 15.88 4.99 8.62
N VAL A 67 15.54 4.79 9.89
CA VAL A 67 14.15 4.54 10.30
C VAL A 67 13.59 5.83 10.87
N GLU A 68 12.72 6.48 10.12
CA GLU A 68 12.00 7.67 10.60
C GLU A 68 10.63 7.30 11.15
N VAL A 69 10.11 8.12 12.07
CA VAL A 69 8.75 7.96 12.62
C VAL A 69 7.69 7.99 11.50
N ARG A 70 7.95 8.73 10.41
CA ARG A 70 7.10 8.79 9.22
C ARG A 70 6.93 7.43 8.57
N ASP A 71 8.00 6.66 8.45
CA ASP A 71 7.98 5.33 7.85
C ASP A 71 7.15 4.37 8.71
N LEU A 72 7.33 4.42 10.04
CA LEU A 72 6.56 3.60 10.98
C LEU A 72 5.07 3.92 10.93
N ILE A 73 4.71 5.21 11.00
CA ILE A 73 3.31 5.65 10.92
C ILE A 73 2.68 5.20 9.60
N TYR A 74 3.39 5.29 8.48
CA TYR A 74 2.90 4.83 7.20
C TYR A 74 2.60 3.31 7.21
N PHE A 75 3.56 2.48 7.63
CA PHE A 75 3.37 1.03 7.64
C PHE A 75 2.29 0.57 8.61
N PHE A 76 2.31 1.07 9.86
CA PHE A 76 1.27 0.73 10.84
C PHE A 76 -0.10 1.25 10.41
N GLY A 77 -0.17 2.48 9.88
CA GLY A 77 -1.39 3.05 9.34
C GLY A 77 -1.98 2.19 8.22
N LEU A 78 -1.17 1.79 7.25
CA LEU A 78 -1.59 0.92 6.14
C LEU A 78 -2.07 -0.45 6.65
N ILE A 79 -1.35 -1.07 7.59
CA ILE A 79 -1.73 -2.37 8.16
C ILE A 79 -3.07 -2.27 8.90
N ILE A 80 -3.19 -1.31 9.83
CA ILE A 80 -4.40 -1.11 10.62
C ILE A 80 -5.59 -0.79 9.71
N PHE A 81 -5.41 0.09 8.73
CA PHE A 81 -6.45 0.44 7.77
C PHE A 81 -6.99 -0.78 7.01
N LEU A 82 -6.12 -1.63 6.48
CA LEU A 82 -6.52 -2.83 5.75
C LEU A 82 -7.17 -3.89 6.66
N LEU A 83 -6.68 -4.05 7.89
CA LEU A 83 -7.30 -4.96 8.85
C LEU A 83 -8.67 -4.47 9.31
N LEU A 84 -8.86 -3.15 9.49
CA LEU A 84 -10.17 -2.57 9.79
C LEU A 84 -11.18 -2.81 8.66
N ILE A 85 -10.76 -2.67 7.41
CA ILE A 85 -11.61 -3.02 6.25
C ILE A 85 -11.98 -4.50 6.29
N THR A 86 -10.99 -5.37 6.51
CA THR A 86 -11.20 -6.82 6.63
C THR A 86 -12.24 -7.14 7.72
N GLN A 87 -12.05 -6.59 8.92
CA GLN A 87 -12.97 -6.80 10.04
C GLN A 87 -14.39 -6.33 9.70
N ARG A 88 -14.53 -5.15 9.09
CA ARG A 88 -15.83 -4.62 8.67
C ARG A 88 -16.51 -5.49 7.61
N ASN A 89 -15.76 -6.04 6.65
CA ASN A 89 -16.31 -6.96 5.66
C ASN A 89 -16.77 -8.27 6.28
N LEU A 90 -16.00 -8.82 7.23
CA LEU A 90 -16.34 -10.07 7.90
C LEU A 90 -17.57 -9.93 8.80
N ILE A 91 -17.73 -8.81 9.51
CA ILE A 91 -18.91 -8.56 10.36
C ILE A 91 -20.18 -8.37 9.52
N LYS A 92 -20.07 -7.84 8.30
CA LYS A 92 -21.22 -7.65 7.39
C LYS A 92 -21.67 -8.92 6.69
N ARG A 93 -20.86 -9.98 6.74
CA ARG A 93 -21.12 -11.26 6.09
C ARG A 93 -21.93 -12.18 6.99
#